data_AF-A0A9P1DQ39-F1
#
_entry.id   AF-A0A9P1DQ39-F1
#
_cell.length_a   1.000
_cell.length_b   1.000
_cell.length_c   1.000
_cell.angle_alpha   90.00
_cell.angle_beta   90.00
_cell.angle_gamma   90.00
#
_symmetry.space_group_name_H-M   'P 1'
#
loop_
_entity.id
_entity.type
_entity.pdbx_description
1 polymer ?
#
loop_
_entity_poly.entity_id
_entity_poly.type
_entity_poly.pdbx_seq_one_letter_code
_entity_poly.pdbx_strand_id
1 'polypeptide(L)'
;MDGNPFTIEQLVSFAGGAGQGPFPAHLMMPTNLAGQWTWSDSIFGRIVMGWYNFISTVDETHDFMFVNSSYAEIDPVDETTFGDNIFPFEKISDDEWLREVYVLRRIIYEDGTPHPVQWQRFLDWYYTTWPSGQMVVYTTNNQCIRRCEFLLPCFICKSICGPM
;
A
#
# COMPACT_ATOMS: atom_id res chain seq x y z
N MET A 1 10.59 -8.08 7.09
CA MET A 1 10.67 -6.68 6.64
C MET A 1 11.79 -6.02 7.40
N ASP A 2 12.96 -5.91 6.78
CA ASP A 2 14.15 -5.41 7.47
C ASP A 2 14.10 -3.88 7.53
N GLY A 3 13.80 -3.35 8.70
CA GLY A 3 13.88 -1.92 8.99
C GLY A 3 12.61 -1.09 8.75
N ASN A 4 11.51 -1.65 8.21
CA ASN A 4 10.26 -0.88 8.04
C ASN A 4 9.73 -0.44 9.43
N PRO A 5 9.70 0.86 9.75
CA PRO A 5 9.22 1.34 11.04
C PRO A 5 7.70 1.15 11.21
N PHE A 6 6.97 0.99 10.10
CA PHE A 6 5.51 0.86 10.09
C PHE A 6 5.09 -0.58 9.82
N THR A 7 5.25 -1.44 10.83
CA THR A 7 5.03 -2.90 10.75
C THR A 7 3.55 -3.31 10.70
N ILE A 8 2.62 -2.38 10.48
CA ILE A 8 1.18 -2.63 10.38
C ILE A 8 0.65 -2.50 8.95
N GLU A 9 1.29 -1.73 8.07
CA GLU A 9 1.06 -1.77 6.61
C GLU A 9 1.99 -2.83 6.01
N GLN A 10 1.41 -3.87 5.41
CA GLN A 10 2.20 -5.05 5.03
C GLN A 10 2.57 -5.04 3.56
N LEU A 11 1.59 -4.77 2.69
CA LEU A 11 1.69 -4.97 1.25
C LEU A 11 1.00 -3.84 0.51
N VAL A 12 1.67 -3.39 -0.55
CA VAL A 12 1.17 -2.41 -1.52
C VAL A 12 1.33 -3.03 -2.90
N SER A 13 0.23 -3.06 -3.66
CA SER A 13 0.21 -3.51 -5.04
C SER A 13 0.50 -2.36 -5.99
N PHE A 14 1.21 -2.67 -7.07
CA PHE A 14 1.44 -1.73 -8.16
C PHE A 14 0.45 -1.94 -9.33
N ALA A 15 -0.64 -2.68 -9.09
CA ALA A 15 -1.66 -2.92 -10.11
C ALA A 15 -2.40 -1.62 -10.47
N GLY A 16 -2.55 -1.36 -11.77
CA GLY A 16 -3.20 -0.15 -12.26
C GLY A 16 -2.29 1.09 -12.32
N GLY A 17 -1.00 0.93 -12.02
CA GLY A 17 -0.01 1.97 -12.25
C GLY A 17 0.08 2.38 -13.72
N ALA A 18 0.20 3.68 -13.98
CA ALA A 18 0.31 4.22 -15.33
C ALA A 18 1.43 5.27 -15.39
N GLY A 19 2.28 5.20 -16.41
CA GLY A 19 3.41 6.14 -16.54
C GLY A 19 4.01 6.18 -17.93
N GLN A 20 4.94 7.11 -18.13
CA GLN A 20 5.66 7.32 -19.40
C GLN A 20 7.18 7.38 -19.16
N GLY A 21 7.96 6.72 -20.03
CA GLY A 21 9.43 6.72 -20.03
C GLY A 21 10.03 7.35 -21.29
N PRO A 22 11.37 7.39 -21.48
CA PRO A 22 12.38 6.57 -20.79
C PRO A 22 12.86 7.14 -19.45
N PHE A 23 13.33 8.39 -19.38
CA PHE A 23 13.59 9.18 -18.17
C PHE A 23 13.71 10.68 -18.55
N PRO A 24 13.37 11.65 -17.67
CA PRO A 24 12.65 11.45 -16.42
C PRO A 24 11.30 10.80 -16.69
N ALA A 25 10.93 9.84 -15.85
CA ALA A 25 9.71 9.07 -15.99
C ALA A 25 8.82 9.32 -14.80
N HIS A 26 7.52 9.43 -15.06
CA HIS A 26 6.52 9.67 -14.03
C HIS A 26 5.52 8.52 -14.06
N LEU A 27 5.35 7.87 -12.93
CA LEU A 27 4.46 6.73 -12.73
C LEU A 27 3.44 7.10 -11.65
N MET A 28 2.18 7.23 -12.03
CA MET A 28 1.05 7.43 -11.13
C MET A 28 0.56 6.09 -10.64
N MET A 29 0.52 5.91 -9.33
CA MET A 29 0.17 4.66 -8.68
C MET A 29 -1.11 4.81 -7.86
N PRO A 30 -2.23 4.14 -8.22
CA PRO A 30 -3.44 4.19 -7.43
C PRO A 30 -3.17 3.80 -5.97
N THR A 31 -3.71 4.56 -5.03
CA THR A 31 -3.59 4.26 -3.60
C THR A 31 -4.87 3.64 -3.07
N ASN A 32 -4.74 2.81 -2.02
CA ASN A 32 -5.85 2.32 -1.23
C ASN A 32 -6.99 1.65 -2.02
N LEU A 33 -6.75 1.11 -3.22
CA LEU A 33 -7.80 0.39 -3.96
C LEU A 33 -8.10 -0.97 -3.32
N ALA A 34 -9.30 -1.49 -3.57
CA ALA A 34 -9.76 -2.78 -3.09
C ALA A 34 -8.80 -3.90 -3.52
N GLY A 35 -8.36 -4.70 -2.55
CA GLY A 35 -7.40 -5.79 -2.75
C GLY A 35 -5.98 -5.37 -3.12
N GLN A 36 -5.66 -4.06 -3.16
CA GLN A 36 -4.33 -3.58 -3.53
C GLN A 36 -3.47 -3.19 -2.33
N TRP A 37 -4.08 -3.02 -1.16
CA TRP A 37 -3.40 -2.63 0.06
C TRP A 37 -3.83 -3.54 1.20
N THR A 38 -2.87 -3.94 2.03
CA THR A 38 -3.14 -4.84 3.16
C THR A 38 -2.56 -4.31 4.45
N TRP A 39 -3.35 -4.38 5.52
CA TRP A 39 -2.94 -4.03 6.87
C TRP A 39 -3.02 -5.26 7.78
N SER A 40 -2.25 -5.28 8.86
CA SER A 40 -2.41 -6.29 9.91
C SER A 40 -3.79 -6.14 10.58
N ASP A 41 -4.45 -7.26 10.81
CA ASP A 41 -5.71 -7.36 11.57
C ASP A 41 -5.44 -7.18 13.07
N SER A 42 -5.09 -5.96 13.43
CA SER A 42 -4.94 -5.51 14.81
C SER A 42 -5.75 -4.23 15.01
N ILE A 43 -5.96 -3.84 16.26
CA ILE A 43 -6.63 -2.58 16.59
C ILE A 43 -5.95 -1.40 15.89
N PHE A 44 -4.61 -1.34 15.91
CA PHE A 44 -3.85 -0.27 15.26
C PHE A 44 -3.95 -0.34 13.74
N GLY A 45 -3.85 -1.52 13.13
CA GLY A 45 -3.99 -1.67 11.68
C GLY A 45 -5.39 -1.24 11.19
N ARG A 46 -6.44 -1.60 11.92
CA ARG A 46 -7.82 -1.17 11.63
C ARG A 46 -8.03 0.33 11.84
N ILE A 47 -7.37 0.94 12.84
CA ILE A 47 -7.41 2.40 13.05
C ILE A 47 -6.77 3.12 11.86
N VAL A 48 -5.61 2.66 11.39
CA VAL A 48 -4.91 3.27 10.24
C VAL A 48 -5.70 3.09 8.95
N MET A 49 -6.19 1.88 8.67
CA MET A 49 -7.09 1.62 7.56
C MET A 49 -8.37 2.48 7.65
N GLY A 50 -8.88 2.71 8.86
CA GLY A 50 -9.99 3.63 9.13
C GLY A 50 -9.65 5.07 8.80
N TRP A 51 -8.48 5.55 9.24
CA TRP A 51 -7.98 6.89 8.97
C TRP A 51 -7.94 7.19 7.46
N TYR A 52 -7.35 6.29 6.65
CA TYR A 52 -7.32 6.44 5.19
C TYR A 52 -8.71 6.55 4.54
N ASN A 53 -9.75 5.95 5.11
CA ASN A 53 -11.12 6.12 4.59
C ASN A 53 -11.61 7.57 4.68
N PHE A 54 -11.06 8.37 5.59
CA PHE A 54 -11.48 9.76 5.78
C PHE A 54 -10.58 10.75 5.06
N ILE A 55 -9.28 10.48 5.02
CA ILE A 55 -8.29 11.43 4.48
C ILE A 55 -7.95 11.21 3.01
N SER A 56 -8.19 10.02 2.46
CA SER A 56 -7.88 9.70 1.07
C SER A 56 -9.14 9.36 0.28
N THR A 57 -9.07 9.55 -1.04
CA THR A 57 -10.10 9.15 -2.00
C THR A 57 -9.60 8.02 -2.90
N VAL A 58 -10.52 7.24 -3.47
CA VAL A 58 -10.17 6.12 -4.36
C VAL A 58 -9.55 6.54 -5.70
N ASP A 59 -9.63 7.82 -6.05
CA ASP A 59 -9.09 8.38 -7.28
C ASP A 59 -7.69 8.97 -7.09
N GLU A 60 -7.19 9.01 -5.86
CA GLU A 60 -5.85 9.53 -5.55
C GLU A 60 -4.74 8.55 -5.96
N THR A 61 -3.61 9.12 -6.34
CA THR A 61 -2.41 8.39 -6.77
C THR A 61 -1.18 8.84 -5.99
N HIS A 62 -0.31 7.89 -5.65
CA HIS A 62 1.07 8.19 -5.30
C HIS A 62 1.86 8.44 -6.56
N ASP A 63 2.67 9.49 -6.56
CA ASP A 63 3.47 9.86 -7.72
C ASP A 63 4.89 9.37 -7.54
N PHE A 64 5.33 8.51 -8.46
CA PHE A 64 6.69 7.97 -8.48
C PHE A 64 7.45 8.68 -9.60
N MET A 65 8.40 9.52 -9.21
CA MET A 65 9.25 10.29 -10.11
C MET A 65 10.60 9.60 -10.27
N PHE A 66 10.85 8.99 -11.42
CA PHE A 66 12.13 8.37 -11.73
C PHE A 66 13.03 9.37 -12.45
N VAL A 67 14.15 9.71 -11.82
CA VAL A 67 15.17 10.58 -12.42
C VAL A 67 16.03 9.78 -13.39
N ASN A 68 16.28 8.51 -13.08
CA ASN A 68 16.99 7.55 -13.94
C ASN A 68 16.59 6.11 -13.56
N SER A 69 17.25 5.10 -14.15
CA SER A 69 16.94 3.68 -13.94
C SER A 69 17.19 3.16 -12.52
N SER A 70 17.92 3.91 -11.71
CA SER A 70 18.38 3.50 -10.38
C SER A 70 17.93 4.42 -9.26
N TYR A 71 17.33 5.57 -9.57
CA TYR A 71 16.91 6.56 -8.57
C TYR A 71 15.52 7.08 -8.89
N ALA A 72 14.67 7.09 -7.87
CA ALA A 72 13.35 7.64 -7.94
C ALA A 72 12.89 8.20 -6.59
N GLU A 73 11.82 8.97 -6.63
CA GLU A 73 11.23 9.66 -5.49
C GLU A 73 9.73 9.40 -5.47
N ILE A 74 9.17 9.22 -4.27
CA ILE A 74 7.72 9.11 -4.06
C ILE A 74 7.23 10.43 -3.49
N ASP A 75 6.30 11.06 -4.19
CA ASP A 75 5.47 12.13 -3.66
C ASP A 75 4.16 11.50 -3.15
N PRO A 76 3.92 11.49 -1.82
CA PRO A 76 2.75 10.84 -1.24
C PRO A 76 1.47 11.62 -1.56
N VAL A 77 0.35 10.89 -1.63
CA VAL A 77 -1.00 11.42 -1.87
C VAL A 77 -1.40 12.56 -0.92
N ASP A 78 -0.86 12.56 0.29
CA ASP A 78 -1.22 13.48 1.35
C ASP A 78 -0.01 13.85 2.22
N GLU A 79 0.38 15.13 2.13
CA GLU A 79 1.41 15.77 2.95
C GLU A 79 1.08 15.72 4.45
N THR A 80 -0.20 15.57 4.83
CA THR A 80 -0.58 15.58 6.25
C THR A 80 -0.31 14.26 6.96
N THR A 81 -0.28 13.13 6.24
CA THR A 81 -0.03 11.79 6.81
C THR A 81 1.44 11.43 6.87
N PHE A 82 2.23 11.92 5.91
CA PHE A 82 3.65 11.58 5.77
C PHE A 82 4.60 12.79 5.92
N GLY A 83 4.06 13.99 6.16
CA GLY A 83 4.78 15.26 6.13
C GLY A 83 5.05 15.73 4.69
N ASP A 84 5.61 16.94 4.52
CA ASP A 84 6.12 17.50 3.24
C ASP A 84 7.39 16.75 2.76
N ASN A 85 7.42 15.43 2.92
CA ASN A 85 8.60 14.62 2.70
C ASN A 85 8.44 13.83 1.40
N ILE A 86 9.21 14.24 0.40
CA ILE A 86 9.51 13.40 -0.77
C ILE A 86 10.37 12.23 -0.28
N PHE A 87 10.00 11.01 -0.62
CA PHE A 87 10.72 9.82 -0.19
C PHE A 87 11.62 9.27 -1.30
N PRO A 88 12.95 9.44 -1.21
CA PRO A 88 13.86 8.86 -2.19
C PRO A 88 13.93 7.34 -2.04
N PHE A 89 14.08 6.64 -3.17
CA PHE A 89 14.39 5.22 -3.19
C PHE A 89 15.37 4.87 -4.31
N GLU A 90 16.35 4.02 -3.98
CA GLU A 90 17.47 3.62 -4.83
C GLU A 90 17.38 2.14 -5.19
N LYS A 91 17.62 1.80 -6.46
CA LYS A 91 17.58 0.42 -6.92
C LYS A 91 18.76 -0.37 -6.38
N ILE A 92 18.48 -1.47 -5.69
CA ILE A 92 19.49 -2.46 -5.28
C ILE A 92 19.55 -3.59 -6.31
N SER A 93 18.38 -4.12 -6.70
CA SER A 93 18.22 -5.20 -7.66
C SER A 93 16.87 -5.06 -8.38
N ASP A 94 16.50 -6.00 -9.25
CA ASP A 94 15.20 -5.96 -9.94
C ASP A 94 14.00 -6.13 -8.99
N ASP A 95 14.23 -6.71 -7.81
CA ASP A 95 13.20 -7.00 -6.81
C ASP A 95 13.41 -6.25 -5.48
N GLU A 96 14.42 -5.38 -5.39
CA GLU A 96 14.77 -4.66 -4.15
C GLU A 96 15.10 -3.19 -4.39
N TRP A 97 14.53 -2.32 -3.56
CA TRP A 97 14.79 -0.88 -3.56
C TRP A 97 15.04 -0.38 -2.13
N LEU A 98 16.12 0.35 -1.92
CA LEU A 98 16.45 0.99 -0.64
C LEU A 98 15.62 2.26 -0.47
N ARG A 99 14.85 2.36 0.62
CA ARG A 99 14.17 3.58 1.05
C ARG A 99 14.76 4.02 2.39
N GLU A 100 15.60 5.05 2.37
CA GLU A 100 16.29 5.67 3.52
C GLU A 100 16.89 4.68 4.55
N VAL A 101 16.06 4.08 5.39
CA VAL A 101 16.42 3.19 6.50
C VAL A 101 15.93 1.74 6.34
N TYR A 102 15.26 1.39 5.24
CA TYR A 102 14.72 0.04 5.01
C TYR A 102 14.64 -0.35 3.53
N VAL A 103 14.37 -1.61 3.23
CA VAL A 103 14.32 -2.14 1.85
C VAL A 103 12.90 -2.56 1.47
N LEU A 104 12.38 -2.00 0.37
CA LEU A 104 11.20 -2.47 -0.34
C LEU A 104 11.55 -3.71 -1.15
N ARG A 105 10.71 -4.75 -1.06
CA ARG A 105 10.96 -6.05 -1.69
C ARG A 105 9.75 -6.48 -2.49
N ARG A 106 9.95 -6.94 -3.72
CA ARG A 106 8.91 -7.63 -4.49
C ARG A 106 8.70 -9.04 -3.92
N ILE A 107 7.51 -9.31 -3.39
CA ILE A 107 7.17 -10.62 -2.83
C ILE A 107 6.19 -11.42 -3.70
N ILE A 108 5.50 -10.77 -4.62
CA ILE A 108 4.59 -11.35 -5.61
C ILE A 108 4.95 -10.73 -6.97
N TYR A 109 5.01 -11.54 -8.02
CA TYR A 109 5.28 -11.10 -9.38
C TYR A 109 4.05 -10.49 -10.05
N GLU A 110 4.25 -9.87 -11.22
CA GLU A 110 3.19 -9.24 -12.00
C GLU A 110 2.07 -10.21 -12.43
N ASP A 111 2.39 -11.49 -12.58
CA ASP A 111 1.45 -12.56 -12.91
C ASP A 111 0.69 -13.09 -11.68
N GLY A 112 0.94 -12.53 -10.50
CA GLY A 112 0.35 -12.93 -9.23
C GLY A 112 1.01 -14.14 -8.57
N THR A 113 2.08 -14.69 -9.15
CA THR A 113 2.80 -15.82 -8.54
C THR A 113 3.72 -15.33 -7.40
N PRO A 114 3.90 -16.13 -6.33
CA PRO A 114 4.77 -15.75 -5.23
C PRO A 114 6.24 -15.76 -5.66
N HIS A 115 7.00 -14.77 -5.22
CA HIS A 115 8.45 -14.74 -5.44
C HIS A 115 9.11 -15.92 -4.67
N PRO A 116 9.93 -16.78 -5.31
CA PRO A 116 10.41 -18.05 -4.73
C PRO A 116 11.20 -17.89 -3.43
N VAL A 117 11.94 -16.78 -3.27
CA VAL A 117 12.69 -16.46 -2.05
C VAL A 117 11.95 -15.48 -1.13
N GLN A 118 11.53 -14.32 -1.64
CA GLN A 118 11.02 -13.23 -0.80
C GLN A 118 9.64 -13.53 -0.18
N TRP A 119 8.81 -14.35 -0.83
CA TRP A 119 7.51 -14.74 -0.29
C TRP A 119 7.63 -15.48 1.04
N GLN A 120 8.49 -16.51 1.10
CA GLN A 120 8.68 -17.27 2.33
C GLN A 120 9.28 -16.40 3.43
N ARG A 121 10.26 -15.54 3.10
CA ARG A 121 10.83 -14.58 4.06
C ARG A 121 9.79 -13.63 4.64
N PHE A 122 8.86 -13.17 3.80
CA PHE A 122 7.74 -12.36 4.25
C PHE A 122 6.85 -13.13 5.23
N LEU A 123 6.43 -14.34 4.89
CA LEU A 123 5.60 -15.17 5.76
C LEU A 123 6.28 -15.48 7.10
N ASP A 124 7.56 -15.87 7.07
CA ASP A 124 8.34 -16.19 8.29
C ASP A 124 8.42 -14.97 9.20
N TRP A 125 8.76 -13.81 8.65
CA TRP A 125 8.77 -12.55 9.40
C TRP A 125 7.37 -12.18 9.91
N TYR A 126 6.33 -12.31 9.08
CA TYR A 126 4.97 -11.91 9.42
C TYR A 126 4.43 -12.75 10.57
N TYR A 127 4.56 -14.08 10.50
CA TYR A 127 4.11 -14.97 11.58
C TYR A 127 5.01 -14.93 12.82
N THR A 128 6.28 -14.53 12.70
CA THR A 128 7.10 -14.25 13.88
C THR A 128 6.62 -12.96 14.59
N THR A 129 6.27 -11.94 13.82
CA THR A 129 5.82 -10.64 14.35
C THR A 129 4.36 -10.69 14.84
N TRP A 130 3.52 -11.43 14.12
CA TRP A 130 2.09 -11.57 14.33
C TRP A 130 1.69 -13.06 14.28
N PRO A 131 1.95 -13.85 15.34
CA PRO A 131 1.77 -15.31 15.32
C PRO A 131 0.36 -15.81 14.99
N SER A 132 -0.66 -15.01 15.28
CA SER A 132 -2.06 -15.26 14.91
C SER A 132 -2.61 -14.16 14.01
N GLY A 133 -1.72 -13.40 13.37
CA GLY A 133 -2.07 -12.25 12.54
C GLY A 133 -2.85 -12.68 11.31
N GLN A 134 -3.92 -11.97 11.03
CA GLN A 134 -4.57 -11.97 9.73
C GLN A 134 -4.26 -10.65 9.04
N MET A 135 -4.39 -10.60 7.72
CA MET A 135 -4.33 -9.34 6.99
C MET A 135 -5.74 -8.93 6.56
N VAL A 136 -6.04 -7.65 6.66
CA VAL A 136 -7.28 -7.04 6.19
C VAL A 136 -7.01 -6.19 4.97
N VAL A 137 -7.99 -6.14 4.07
CA VAL A 137 -7.94 -5.39 2.81
C VAL A 137 -9.25 -4.66 2.60
N TYR A 138 -9.25 -3.59 1.81
CA TYR A 138 -10.50 -3.03 1.32
C TYR A 138 -11.18 -4.01 0.35
N THR A 139 -12.49 -4.16 0.48
CA THR A 139 -13.32 -5.05 -0.35
C THR A 139 -14.09 -4.30 -1.45
N THR A 140 -14.14 -2.97 -1.39
CA THR A 140 -14.87 -2.10 -2.35
C THR A 140 -14.09 -0.83 -2.61
N ASN A 141 -14.28 -0.21 -3.78
CA ASN A 141 -13.79 1.14 -4.11
C ASN A 141 -14.85 2.22 -3.86
N ASN A 142 -16.03 1.87 -3.33
CA ASN A 142 -17.04 2.86 -2.97
C ASN A 142 -16.64 3.59 -1.68
N GLN A 143 -16.20 4.85 -1.81
CA GLN A 143 -15.77 5.68 -0.66
C GLN A 143 -16.83 5.82 0.43
N CYS A 144 -18.11 5.92 0.04
CA CYS A 144 -19.21 6.02 1.00
C CYS A 144 -19.30 4.74 1.84
N ILE A 145 -19.25 3.56 1.19
CA ILE A 145 -19.31 2.27 1.88
C ILE A 145 -18.12 2.13 2.83
N ARG A 146 -16.91 2.46 2.40
CA ARG A 146 -15.70 2.41 3.25
C ARG A 146 -15.84 3.24 4.53
N ARG A 147 -16.26 4.50 4.40
CA ARG A 147 -16.48 5.40 5.53
C ARG A 147 -17.59 4.92 6.45
N CYS A 148 -18.66 4.38 5.86
CA CYS A 148 -19.79 3.89 6.63
C CYS A 148 -19.45 2.61 7.39
N GLU A 149 -18.81 1.62 6.76
CA GLU A 149 -18.50 0.32 7.37
C GLU A 149 -17.51 0.42 8.53
N PHE A 150 -16.76 1.52 8.61
CA PHE A 150 -15.94 1.84 9.77
C PHE A 150 -16.78 2.12 11.03
N LEU A 151 -17.98 2.70 10.87
CA LEU A 151 -18.83 3.15 11.98
C LEU A 151 -20.09 2.31 12.19
N LEU A 152 -20.58 1.67 11.13
CA LEU A 152 -21.89 1.04 11.07
C LEU A 152 -21.83 -0.35 10.44
N PRO A 153 -22.76 -1.26 10.78
CA PRO A 153 -22.88 -2.54 10.09
C PRO A 153 -23.15 -2.40 8.59
N CYS A 154 -22.61 -3.33 7.80
CA CYS A 154 -22.70 -3.37 6.33
C CYS A 154 -24.13 -3.19 5.77
N PHE A 155 -25.16 -3.76 6.41
CA PHE A 155 -26.54 -3.64 5.93
C PHE A 155 -27.08 -2.20 6.00
N ILE A 156 -26.66 -1.42 7.01
CA ILE A 156 -27.00 0.01 7.12
C ILE A 156 -26.26 0.77 6.01
N CYS A 157 -25.00 0.45 5.78
CA CYS A 157 -24.19 1.11 4.76
C CYS A 157 -24.70 0.89 3.35
N LYS A 158 -25.15 -0.33 3.01
CA LYS A 158 -25.82 -0.59 1.73
C LYS A 158 -27.09 0.24 1.54
N SER A 159 -27.79 0.57 2.63
CA SER A 159 -28.99 1.40 2.58
C SER A 159 -28.67 2.89 2.39
N ILE A 160 -27.55 3.37 2.94
CA ILE A 160 -27.13 4.79 2.85
C ILE A 160 -26.38 5.06 1.53
N CYS A 161 -25.46 4.18 1.16
CA CYS A 161 -24.49 4.38 0.08
C CYS A 161 -24.86 3.68 -1.24
N GLY A 162 -25.89 2.83 -1.23
CA GLY A 162 -26.23 1.95 -2.35
C GLY A 162 -25.47 0.62 -2.33
N PRO A 163 -25.69 -0.25 -3.34
CA PRO A 163 -24.97 -1.52 -3.45
C PRO A 163 -23.46 -1.33 -3.65
N MET A 164 -22.70 -2.38 -3.30
CA MET A 164 -21.24 -2.45 -3.46
C MET A 164 -20.81 -2.47 -4.92
#